data_AF-A0A3C2E927-F1
#
_entry.id   AF-A0A3C2E927-F1
#
_cell.length_a   1.000
_cell.length_b   1.000
_cell.length_c   1.000
_cell.angle_alpha   90.00
_cell.angle_beta   90.00
_cell.angle_gamma   90.00
#
_symmetry.space_group_name_H-M   'P 1'
#
loop_
_entity.id
_entity.type
_entity.pdbx_description
1 polymer ?
#
loop_
_entity_poly.entity_id
_entity_poly.type
_entity_poly.pdbx_seq_one_letter_code
_entity_poly.pdbx_strand_id
1 'polypeptide(L)'
;MVLSALLLIRTAFQAVAAERLRSAARALPLPETIAPRFSGIDVRTHPDVGGPMVVGIARPAVLLPDGFTASRSDAALAAILEHECAHVRRLDPAIALVQKLVMAVFWWNPALHWISSRIDRDREMACDAEAVRRSGSARALAITLADEAEARLTGRLPALAVGVMDDPSELRRRIDALLTPPKGRRRIGLAAPVLLLVGAGVAAWATPKASFASGTESVRIVSYS
;
A
#
# COMPACT_ATOMS: atom_id res chain seq x y z
N MET A 1 -1.62 -5.84 24.02
CA MET A 1 -0.31 -5.15 24.06
C MET A 1 0.79 -5.96 23.35
N VAL A 2 1.00 -7.24 23.69
CA VAL A 2 2.04 -8.08 23.05
C VAL A 2 1.88 -8.17 21.52
N LEU A 3 0.68 -8.45 21.02
CA LEU A 3 0.44 -8.57 19.57
C LEU A 3 0.73 -7.27 18.80
N SER A 4 0.27 -6.13 19.32
CA SER A 4 0.60 -4.81 18.74
C SER A 4 2.11 -4.55 18.70
N ALA A 5 2.83 -4.88 19.77
CA ALA A 5 4.28 -4.74 19.81
C ALA A 5 4.97 -5.63 18.76
N LEU A 6 4.54 -6.89 18.61
CA LEU A 6 5.04 -7.80 17.58
C LEU A 6 4.78 -7.27 16.16
N LEU A 7 3.59 -6.73 15.89
CA LEU A 7 3.23 -6.15 14.59
C LEU A 7 4.04 -4.89 14.28
N LEU A 8 4.29 -4.03 15.28
CA LEU A 8 5.16 -2.86 15.14
C LEU A 8 6.61 -3.26 14.85
N ILE A 9 7.14 -4.22 15.61
CA ILE A 9 8.50 -4.76 15.40
C ILE A 9 8.61 -5.36 14.00
N ARG A 10 7.64 -6.18 13.57
CA ARG A 10 7.57 -6.73 12.21
C ARG A 10 7.57 -5.62 11.16
N THR A 11 6.78 -4.57 11.36
CA THR A 11 6.70 -3.43 10.44
C THR A 11 8.03 -2.68 10.34
N ALA A 12 8.71 -2.47 11.47
CA ALA A 12 10.04 -1.86 11.50
C ALA A 12 11.08 -2.72 10.77
N PHE A 13 11.10 -4.04 11.00
CA PHE A 13 11.96 -4.95 10.26
C PHE A 13 11.69 -4.93 8.76
N GLN A 14 10.42 -4.89 8.34
CA GLN A 14 10.06 -4.76 6.92
C GLN A 14 10.54 -3.44 6.31
N ALA A 15 10.41 -2.33 7.03
CA ALA A 15 10.89 -1.02 6.58
C ALA A 15 12.41 -1.00 6.41
N VAL A 16 13.15 -1.56 7.38
CA VAL A 16 14.60 -1.70 7.31
C VAL A 16 15.02 -2.63 6.18
N ALA A 17 14.33 -3.78 6.02
CA ALA A 17 14.61 -4.71 4.93
C ALA A 17 14.39 -4.07 3.55
N ALA A 18 13.33 -3.26 3.39
CA ALA A 18 13.07 -2.53 2.16
C ALA A 18 14.18 -1.51 1.84
N GLU A 19 14.68 -0.77 2.83
CA GLU A 19 15.78 0.19 2.61
C GLU A 19 17.12 -0.52 2.35
N ARG A 20 17.37 -1.66 3.01
CA ARG A 20 18.53 -2.51 2.72
C ARG A 20 18.49 -3.06 1.29
N LEU A 21 17.33 -3.56 0.85
CA LEU A 21 17.13 -4.03 -0.51
C LEU A 21 17.39 -2.92 -1.52
N ARG A 22 16.84 -1.71 -1.27
CA ARG A 22 17.11 -0.52 -2.10
C ARG A 22 18.60 -0.18 -2.18
N SER A 23 19.27 -0.22 -1.03
CA SER A 23 20.70 0.13 -0.90
C SER A 23 21.62 -0.91 -1.57
N ALA A 24 21.23 -2.18 -1.56
CA ALA A 24 21.94 -3.27 -2.23
C ALA A 24 21.67 -3.32 -3.75
N ALA A 25 20.54 -2.76 -4.21
CA ALA A 25 20.18 -2.71 -5.62
C ALA A 25 21.11 -1.79 -6.42
N ARG A 26 21.46 -2.23 -7.63
CA ARG A 26 22.36 -1.52 -8.55
C ARG A 26 21.56 -0.61 -9.46
N ALA A 27 22.10 0.55 -9.83
CA ALA A 27 21.46 1.43 -10.82
C ALA A 27 21.27 0.66 -12.14
N LEU A 28 20.08 0.80 -12.74
CA LEU A 28 19.72 0.14 -13.99
C LEU A 28 19.60 1.19 -15.10
N PRO A 29 20.54 1.24 -16.07
CA PRO A 29 20.38 2.09 -17.23
C PRO A 29 19.21 1.56 -18.08
N LEU A 30 18.25 2.44 -18.37
CA LEU A 30 17.13 2.12 -19.25
C LEU A 30 17.55 2.23 -20.73
N PRO A 31 16.87 1.50 -21.64
CA PRO A 31 17.05 1.68 -23.08
C PRO A 31 16.86 3.14 -23.50
N GLU A 32 17.70 3.63 -24.41
CA GLU A 32 17.71 5.04 -24.85
C GLU A 32 16.35 5.49 -25.41
N THR A 33 15.61 4.57 -26.01
CA THR A 33 14.26 4.80 -26.55
C THR A 33 13.24 5.24 -25.51
N ILE A 34 13.41 4.81 -24.24
CA ILE A 34 12.46 5.11 -23.17
C ILE A 34 13.06 5.93 -22.03
N ALA A 35 14.38 5.94 -21.87
CA ALA A 35 15.07 6.62 -20.77
C ALA A 35 14.65 8.08 -20.54
N PRO A 36 14.43 8.92 -21.58
CA PRO A 36 14.00 10.31 -21.38
C PRO A 36 12.68 10.46 -20.61
N ARG A 37 11.77 9.49 -20.73
CA ARG A 37 10.44 9.50 -20.08
C ARG A 37 10.52 9.36 -18.56
N PHE A 38 11.59 8.74 -18.08
CA PHE A 38 11.80 8.39 -16.68
C PHE A 38 12.94 9.18 -16.04
N SER A 39 13.31 10.31 -16.66
CA SER A 39 14.31 11.23 -16.11
C SER A 39 13.90 11.69 -14.70
N GLY A 40 14.82 11.57 -13.74
CA GLY A 40 14.59 11.92 -12.34
C GLY A 40 13.96 10.82 -11.48
N ILE A 41 13.66 9.64 -12.02
CA ILE A 41 13.26 8.47 -11.24
C ILE A 41 14.48 7.56 -11.02
N ASP A 42 14.71 7.15 -9.77
CA ASP A 42 15.75 6.17 -9.43
C ASP A 42 15.26 4.77 -9.82
N VAL A 43 15.80 4.22 -10.91
CA VAL A 43 15.51 2.87 -11.40
C VAL A 43 16.71 1.97 -11.16
N ARG A 44 16.47 0.82 -10.54
CA ARG A 44 17.48 -0.13 -10.08
C ARG A 44 17.13 -1.56 -10.45
N THR A 45 18.12 -2.44 -10.35
CA THR A 45 17.96 -3.89 -10.55
C THR A 45 18.50 -4.67 -9.36
N HIS A 46 17.83 -5.78 -9.04
CA HIS A 46 18.25 -6.70 -7.98
C HIS A 46 17.89 -8.15 -8.32
N PRO A 47 18.78 -9.13 -8.11
CA PRO A 47 18.54 -10.54 -8.49
C PRO A 47 17.44 -11.22 -7.66
N ASP A 48 17.31 -10.87 -6.39
CA ASP A 48 16.33 -11.50 -5.48
C ASP A 48 14.91 -10.92 -5.59
N VAL A 49 14.64 -10.12 -6.62
CA VAL A 49 13.34 -9.49 -6.86
C VAL A 49 12.62 -10.27 -7.96
N GLY A 50 11.44 -10.83 -7.64
CA GLY A 50 10.67 -11.68 -8.56
C GLY A 50 9.74 -10.92 -9.52
N GLY A 51 9.65 -9.61 -9.41
CA GLY A 51 8.84 -8.75 -10.28
C GLY A 51 9.10 -7.28 -9.98
N PRO A 52 8.65 -6.35 -10.83
CA PRO A 52 8.84 -4.93 -10.59
C PRO A 52 8.16 -4.51 -9.28
N MET A 53 8.79 -3.58 -8.56
CA MET A 53 8.27 -3.04 -7.32
C MET A 53 8.90 -1.70 -6.97
N VAL A 54 8.25 -0.92 -6.11
CA VAL A 54 8.83 0.27 -5.49
C VAL A 54 9.29 -0.02 -4.06
N VAL A 55 10.52 0.35 -3.73
CA VAL A 55 11.06 0.28 -2.36
C VAL A 55 11.72 1.59 -1.92
N GLY A 56 11.83 1.77 -0.61
CA GLY A 56 12.33 3.00 0.01
C GLY A 56 11.19 3.91 0.46
N ILE A 57 11.38 4.56 1.61
CA ILE A 57 10.36 5.43 2.22
C ILE A 57 10.66 6.90 1.89
N ALA A 58 11.84 7.39 2.26
CA ALA A 58 12.23 8.79 2.03
C ALA A 58 12.77 9.04 0.62
N ARG A 59 13.37 8.01 0.01
CA ARG A 59 13.91 8.05 -1.35
C ARG A 59 13.42 6.82 -2.12
N PRO A 60 12.13 6.76 -2.47
CA PRO A 60 11.57 5.63 -3.22
C PRO A 60 12.29 5.44 -4.55
N ALA A 61 12.54 4.18 -4.91
CA ALA A 61 13.17 3.76 -6.15
C ALA A 61 12.37 2.60 -6.76
N VAL A 62 12.34 2.54 -8.09
CA VAL A 62 11.76 1.42 -8.84
C VAL A 62 12.82 0.33 -8.95
N LEU A 63 12.51 -0.88 -8.50
CA LEU A 63 13.37 -2.05 -8.60
C LEU A 63 12.79 -3.02 -9.62
N LEU A 64 13.64 -3.47 -10.53
CA LEU A 64 13.32 -4.49 -11.52
C LEU A 64 14.14 -5.77 -11.25
N PRO A 65 13.63 -6.94 -11.64
CA PRO A 65 14.44 -8.15 -11.74
C PRO A 65 15.58 -7.99 -12.76
N ASP A 66 16.66 -8.76 -12.57
CA ASP A 66 17.73 -8.83 -13.57
C ASP A 66 17.18 -9.34 -14.92
N GLY A 67 17.58 -8.70 -16.03
CA GLY A 67 17.12 -9.05 -17.38
C GLY A 67 15.68 -8.62 -17.71
N PHE A 68 14.99 -7.90 -16.83
CA PHE A 68 13.60 -7.48 -17.03
C PHE A 68 13.42 -6.57 -18.25
N THR A 69 14.38 -5.67 -18.51
CA THR A 69 14.35 -4.74 -19.64
C THR A 69 14.57 -5.45 -20.99
N ALA A 70 15.39 -6.49 -21.01
CA ALA A 70 15.73 -7.23 -22.23
C ALA A 70 14.62 -8.19 -22.69
N SER A 71 13.77 -8.63 -21.76
CA SER A 71 12.68 -9.60 -22.02
C SER A 71 11.37 -8.96 -22.47
N ARG A 72 11.31 -7.62 -22.62
CA ARG A 72 10.07 -6.88 -22.90
C ARG A 72 10.24 -5.92 -24.07
N SER A 73 9.15 -5.69 -24.79
CA SER A 73 9.07 -4.60 -25.75
C SER A 73 9.09 -3.24 -25.05
N ASP A 74 9.56 -2.20 -25.73
CA ASP A 74 9.58 -0.83 -25.20
C ASP A 74 8.19 -0.35 -24.74
N ALA A 75 7.13 -0.77 -25.43
CA ALA A 75 5.76 -0.42 -25.05
C ALA A 75 5.33 -1.10 -23.73
N ALA A 76 5.65 -2.38 -23.57
CA ALA A 76 5.36 -3.12 -22.33
C ALA A 76 6.19 -2.57 -21.17
N LEU A 77 7.50 -2.36 -21.40
CA LEU A 77 8.42 -1.82 -20.41
C LEU A 77 8.02 -0.41 -19.97
N ALA A 78 7.65 0.47 -20.90
CA ALA A 78 7.16 1.81 -20.57
C ALA A 78 5.83 1.77 -19.80
N ALA A 79 4.93 0.85 -20.13
CA ALA A 79 3.64 0.72 -19.45
C ALA A 79 3.82 0.32 -17.97
N ILE A 80 4.62 -0.70 -17.69
CA ILE A 80 4.86 -1.15 -16.32
C ILE A 80 5.73 -0.16 -15.53
N LEU A 81 6.75 0.44 -16.15
CA LEU A 81 7.55 1.47 -15.47
C LEU A 81 6.70 2.68 -15.11
N GLU A 82 5.76 3.11 -15.94
CA GLU A 82 4.85 4.20 -15.57
C GLU A 82 3.91 3.84 -14.42
N HIS A 83 3.55 2.56 -14.27
CA HIS A 83 2.81 2.05 -13.11
C HIS A 83 3.66 2.14 -11.84
N GLU A 84 4.88 1.61 -11.85
CA GLU A 84 5.79 1.72 -10.70
C GLU A 84 6.14 3.18 -10.37
N CYS A 85 6.36 4.01 -11.41
CA CYS A 85 6.60 5.44 -11.22
C CYS A 85 5.37 6.15 -10.62
N ALA A 86 4.15 5.68 -10.89
CA ALA A 86 2.96 6.24 -10.24
C ALA A 86 3.00 5.97 -8.73
N HIS A 87 3.45 4.79 -8.27
CA HIS A 87 3.66 4.53 -6.85
C HIS A 87 4.70 5.46 -6.21
N VAL A 88 5.80 5.73 -6.92
CA VAL A 88 6.82 6.71 -6.50
C VAL A 88 6.21 8.11 -6.36
N ARG A 89 5.55 8.61 -7.41
CA ARG A 89 4.95 9.96 -7.45
C ARG A 89 3.85 10.15 -6.40
N ARG A 90 3.14 9.08 -6.05
CA ARG A 90 2.06 9.08 -5.05
C ARG A 90 2.52 8.76 -3.62
N LEU A 91 3.82 8.53 -3.41
CA LEU A 91 4.42 8.20 -2.11
C LEU A 91 3.77 6.96 -1.46
N ASP A 92 3.38 5.99 -2.29
CA ASP A 92 2.66 4.80 -1.82
C ASP A 92 3.41 3.98 -0.76
N PRO A 93 4.76 3.82 -0.81
CA PRO A 93 5.49 3.15 0.27
C PRO A 93 5.32 3.84 1.64
N ALA A 94 5.30 5.17 1.67
CA ALA A 94 5.09 5.94 2.90
C ALA A 94 3.66 5.79 3.42
N ILE A 95 2.66 5.85 2.52
CA ILE A 95 1.26 5.61 2.87
C ILE A 95 1.09 4.18 3.39
N ALA A 96 1.69 3.19 2.74
CA ALA A 96 1.64 1.79 3.18
C ALA A 96 2.27 1.59 4.55
N LEU A 97 3.36 2.30 4.87
CA LEU A 97 3.93 2.29 6.21
C LEU A 97 2.95 2.84 7.26
N VAL A 98 2.33 4.00 6.98
CA VAL A 98 1.32 4.58 7.89
C VAL A 98 0.15 3.62 8.10
N GLN A 99 -0.36 2.99 7.03
CA GLN A 99 -1.40 1.97 7.13
C GLN A 99 -0.98 0.82 8.04
N LYS A 100 0.22 0.26 7.85
CA LYS A 100 0.73 -0.85 8.68
C LYS A 100 0.86 -0.44 10.15
N LEU A 101 1.30 0.78 10.45
CA LEU A 101 1.38 1.29 11.82
C LEU A 101 -0.01 1.41 12.46
N VAL A 102 -0.98 1.96 11.74
CA VAL A 102 -2.39 2.03 12.19
C VAL A 102 -2.93 0.62 12.43
N MET A 103 -2.71 -0.31 11.51
CA MET A 103 -3.17 -1.69 11.64
C MET A 103 -2.48 -2.45 12.78
N ALA A 104 -1.24 -2.12 13.14
CA ALA A 104 -0.57 -2.72 14.28
C ALA A 104 -1.18 -2.27 15.61
N VAL A 105 -1.59 -1.00 15.71
CA VAL A 105 -2.26 -0.45 16.90
C VAL A 105 -3.69 -0.99 17.00
N PHE A 106 -4.44 -0.99 15.89
CA PHE A 106 -5.84 -1.36 15.84
C PHE A 106 -6.09 -2.73 15.20
N TRP A 107 -5.19 -3.69 15.42
CA TRP A 107 -5.23 -5.01 14.79
C TRP A 107 -6.55 -5.78 14.97
N TRP A 108 -7.30 -5.47 16.02
CA TRP A 108 -8.58 -6.08 16.37
C TRP A 108 -9.80 -5.45 15.67
N ASN A 109 -9.63 -4.33 14.96
CA ASN A 109 -10.75 -3.58 14.37
C ASN A 109 -11.04 -4.02 12.91
N PRO A 110 -12.10 -4.81 12.66
CA PRO A 110 -12.42 -5.31 11.31
C PRO A 110 -12.76 -4.20 10.32
N ALA A 111 -13.34 -3.08 10.77
CA ALA A 111 -13.65 -1.96 9.89
C ALA A 111 -12.37 -1.31 9.33
N LEU A 112 -11.30 -1.23 10.13
CA LEU A 112 -10.01 -0.72 9.67
C LEU A 112 -9.33 -1.69 8.70
N HIS A 113 -9.47 -3.00 8.87
CA HIS A 113 -9.02 -3.98 7.86
C HIS A 113 -9.74 -3.76 6.53
N TRP A 114 -11.07 -3.60 6.55
CA TRP A 114 -11.86 -3.34 5.34
C TRP A 114 -11.47 -2.02 4.66
N ILE A 115 -11.25 -0.95 5.44
CA ILE A 115 -10.77 0.35 4.93
C ILE A 115 -9.37 0.19 4.31
N SER A 116 -8.44 -0.48 4.98
CA SER A 116 -7.09 -0.73 4.46
C SER A 116 -7.16 -1.47 3.12
N SER A 117 -7.93 -2.56 3.04
CA SER A 117 -8.13 -3.27 1.77
C SER A 117 -8.77 -2.39 0.70
N ARG A 118 -9.65 -1.44 1.06
CA ARG A 118 -10.22 -0.49 0.09
C ARG A 118 -9.18 0.51 -0.41
N ILE A 119 -8.32 1.03 0.47
CA ILE A 119 -7.24 1.93 0.10
C ILE A 119 -6.24 1.23 -0.81
N ASP A 120 -5.84 -0.01 -0.50
CA ASP A 120 -4.92 -0.78 -1.33
C ASP A 120 -5.49 -1.00 -2.74
N ARG A 121 -6.79 -1.32 -2.84
CA ARG A 121 -7.49 -1.41 -4.13
C ARG A 121 -7.53 -0.10 -4.90
N ASP A 122 -7.85 1.01 -4.24
CA ASP A 122 -7.94 2.31 -4.89
C ASP A 122 -6.55 2.84 -5.28
N ARG A 123 -5.49 2.45 -4.57
CA ARG A 123 -4.09 2.69 -4.93
C ARG A 123 -3.76 2.05 -6.27
N GLU A 124 -3.95 0.73 -6.39
CA GLU A 124 -3.63 0.01 -7.63
C GLU A 124 -4.40 0.58 -8.83
N MET A 125 -5.71 0.82 -8.67
CA MET A 125 -6.54 1.42 -9.71
C MET A 125 -6.09 2.83 -10.11
N ALA A 126 -5.64 3.64 -9.15
CA ALA A 126 -5.13 4.98 -9.43
C ALA A 126 -3.79 4.94 -10.17
N CYS A 127 -2.89 4.02 -9.80
CA CYS A 127 -1.61 3.79 -10.46
C CYS A 127 -1.82 3.26 -11.88
N ASP A 128 -2.69 2.28 -12.08
CA ASP A 128 -3.07 1.77 -13.41
C ASP A 128 -3.61 2.89 -14.31
N ALA A 129 -4.52 3.72 -13.78
CA ALA A 129 -5.06 4.84 -14.53
C ALA A 129 -3.98 5.87 -14.89
N GLU A 130 -3.02 6.15 -14.00
CA GLU A 130 -1.91 7.05 -14.30
C GLU A 130 -0.94 6.46 -15.32
N ALA A 131 -0.62 5.17 -15.19
CA ALA A 131 0.22 4.44 -16.12
C ALA A 131 -0.36 4.49 -17.52
N VAL A 132 -1.66 4.22 -17.69
CA VAL A 132 -2.34 4.32 -18.99
C VAL A 132 -2.30 5.72 -19.56
N ARG A 133 -2.54 6.75 -18.74
CA ARG A 133 -2.49 8.16 -19.19
C ARG A 133 -1.12 8.54 -19.72
N ARG A 134 -0.04 8.02 -19.13
CA ARG A 134 1.35 8.38 -19.48
C ARG A 134 1.96 7.45 -20.53
N SER A 135 1.61 6.17 -20.52
CA SER A 135 2.10 5.15 -21.45
C SER A 135 1.37 5.16 -22.79
N GLY A 136 0.09 5.56 -22.78
CA GLY A 136 -0.79 5.58 -23.95
C GLY A 136 -1.40 4.22 -24.30
N SER A 137 -1.18 3.17 -23.50
CA SER A 137 -1.66 1.83 -23.83
C SER A 137 -2.13 1.03 -22.61
N ALA A 138 -3.46 0.97 -22.44
CA ALA A 138 -4.11 0.08 -21.47
C ALA A 138 -3.86 -1.40 -21.79
N ARG A 139 -3.82 -1.75 -23.08
CA ARG A 139 -3.57 -3.13 -23.53
C ARG A 139 -2.16 -3.59 -23.18
N ALA A 140 -1.14 -2.75 -23.37
CA ALA A 140 0.24 -3.08 -23.02
C ALA A 140 0.37 -3.31 -21.50
N LEU A 141 -0.27 -2.48 -20.69
CA LEU A 141 -0.29 -2.67 -19.24
C LEU A 141 -1.00 -3.98 -18.85
N ALA A 142 -2.19 -4.24 -19.39
CA ALA A 142 -2.96 -5.44 -19.07
C ALA A 142 -2.21 -6.74 -19.40
N ILE A 143 -1.54 -6.80 -20.55
CA ILE A 143 -0.69 -7.94 -20.93
C ILE A 143 0.48 -8.07 -19.95
N THR A 144 1.17 -6.96 -19.65
CA THR A 144 2.33 -7.00 -18.75
C THR A 144 1.95 -7.48 -17.34
N LEU A 145 0.80 -7.05 -16.81
CA LEU A 145 0.28 -7.52 -15.52
C LEU A 145 -0.05 -9.02 -15.54
N ALA A 146 -0.58 -9.53 -16.66
CA ALA A 146 -0.85 -10.95 -16.83
C ALA A 146 0.45 -11.77 -16.87
N ASP A 147 1.44 -11.32 -17.66
CA ASP A 147 2.75 -11.95 -17.77
C ASP A 147 3.47 -12.00 -16.41
N GLU A 148 3.36 -10.95 -15.61
CA GLU A 148 3.94 -10.89 -14.26
C GLU A 148 3.26 -11.83 -13.28
N ALA A 149 1.93 -11.92 -13.33
CA ALA A 149 1.19 -12.87 -12.53
C ALA A 149 1.56 -14.32 -12.88
N GLU A 150 1.70 -14.63 -14.18
CA GLU A 150 2.16 -15.94 -14.65
C GLU A 150 3.59 -16.24 -14.18
N ALA A 151 4.51 -15.28 -14.30
CA ALA A 151 5.89 -15.42 -13.83
C ALA A 151 5.96 -15.69 -12.32
N ARG A 152 5.08 -15.08 -11.52
CA ARG A 152 4.99 -15.33 -10.06
C ARG A 152 4.43 -16.71 -9.72
N LEU A 153 3.48 -17.22 -10.51
CA LEU A 153 2.93 -18.56 -10.32
C LEU A 153 3.93 -19.67 -10.69
N THR A 154 4.76 -19.41 -11.69
CA THR A 154 5.79 -20.35 -12.17
C THR A 154 7.11 -20.23 -11.39
N GLY A 155 7.35 -19.08 -10.77
CA GLY A 155 8.46 -18.84 -9.84
C GLY A 155 8.25 -19.55 -8.49
N ARG A 156 9.29 -20.23 -8.01
CA ARG A 156 9.32 -21.01 -6.75
C ARG A 156 8.76 -20.23 -5.54
N LEU A 157 7.48 -20.41 -5.23
CA LEU A 157 6.97 -20.12 -3.89
C LEU A 157 7.48 -21.23 -2.94
N PRO A 158 8.16 -20.89 -1.83
CA PRO A 158 8.43 -21.87 -0.78
C PRO A 158 7.11 -22.50 -0.33
N ALA A 159 7.09 -23.81 -0.08
CA ALA A 159 5.90 -24.57 0.34
C ALA A 159 5.22 -24.05 1.63
N LEU A 160 5.85 -23.10 2.34
CA LEU A 160 5.36 -22.42 3.55
C LEU A 160 4.99 -20.94 3.33
N ALA A 161 4.97 -20.45 2.09
CA ALA A 161 4.55 -19.08 1.77
C ALA A 161 3.02 -18.93 1.80
N VAL A 162 2.42 -19.02 2.99
CA VAL A 162 1.01 -18.68 3.20
C VAL A 162 0.88 -17.15 3.26
N GLY A 163 0.14 -16.56 2.33
CA GLY A 163 -0.18 -15.11 2.32
C GLY A 163 0.63 -14.24 1.36
N VAL A 164 1.43 -14.83 0.46
CA VAL A 164 2.16 -14.13 -0.62
C VAL A 164 1.61 -14.55 -2.00
N MET A 165 0.30 -14.66 -2.11
CA MET A 165 -0.35 -14.75 -3.42
C MET A 165 -1.12 -13.46 -3.63
N ASP A 166 -0.86 -12.79 -4.74
CA ASP A 166 -1.74 -11.75 -5.25
C ASP A 166 -3.14 -12.36 -5.37
N ASP A 167 -4.16 -11.67 -4.86
CA ASP A 167 -5.54 -12.12 -4.97
C ASP A 167 -5.91 -12.22 -6.46
N PRO A 168 -6.17 -13.42 -7.03
CA PRO A 168 -6.48 -13.56 -8.45
C PRO A 168 -7.70 -12.72 -8.86
N SER A 169 -8.61 -12.45 -7.91
CA SER A 169 -9.76 -11.59 -8.16
C SER A 169 -9.38 -10.12 -8.35
N GLU A 170 -8.29 -9.66 -7.72
CA GLU A 170 -7.75 -8.32 -7.85
C GLU A 170 -7.13 -8.11 -9.22
N LEU A 171 -6.26 -9.03 -9.66
CA LEU A 171 -5.66 -8.98 -10.99
C LEU A 171 -6.72 -8.95 -12.09
N ARG A 172 -7.70 -9.87 -12.02
CA ARG A 172 -8.82 -9.90 -12.95
C ARG A 172 -9.55 -8.56 -12.97
N ARG A 173 -9.86 -7.99 -11.81
CA ARG A 173 -10.56 -6.70 -11.73
C ARG A 173 -9.77 -5.56 -12.38
N ARG A 174 -8.44 -5.53 -12.18
CA ARG A 174 -7.55 -4.54 -12.81
C ARG A 174 -7.56 -4.67 -14.33
N ILE A 175 -7.39 -5.90 -14.85
CA ILE A 175 -7.44 -6.18 -16.29
C ILE A 175 -8.82 -5.80 -16.86
N ASP A 176 -9.91 -6.19 -16.21
CA ASP A 176 -11.27 -5.86 -16.63
C ASP A 176 -11.48 -4.33 -16.70
N ALA A 177 -10.96 -3.60 -15.71
CA ALA A 177 -11.06 -2.14 -15.67
C ALA A 177 -10.19 -1.43 -16.71
N LEU A 178 -9.04 -2.02 -17.10
CA LEU A 178 -8.19 -1.51 -18.17
C LEU A 178 -8.81 -1.73 -19.55
N LEU A 179 -9.43 -2.89 -19.77
CA LEU A 179 -10.06 -3.24 -21.05
C LEU A 179 -11.46 -2.64 -21.20
N THR A 180 -12.15 -2.40 -20.09
CA THR A 180 -13.52 -1.89 -20.06
C THR A 180 -13.63 -0.69 -19.10
N PRO A 181 -13.01 0.47 -19.45
CA PRO A 181 -12.99 1.61 -18.55
C PRO A 181 -14.42 2.10 -18.25
N PRO A 182 -14.80 2.29 -16.97
CA PRO A 182 -16.14 2.69 -16.61
C PRO A 182 -16.45 4.09 -17.16
N LYS A 183 -17.61 4.24 -17.82
CA LYS A 183 -18.09 5.52 -18.34
C LYS A 183 -18.51 6.43 -17.18
N GLY A 184 -17.66 7.39 -16.83
CA GLY A 184 -17.96 8.48 -15.90
C GLY A 184 -18.02 8.06 -14.43
N ARG A 185 -17.24 8.71 -13.57
CA ARG A 185 -17.40 8.61 -12.11
C ARG A 185 -17.44 10.00 -11.49
N ARG A 186 -18.58 10.31 -10.87
CA ARG A 186 -18.77 11.52 -10.05
C ARG A 186 -17.79 11.47 -8.87
N ARG A 187 -17.07 12.56 -8.65
CA ARG A 187 -16.24 12.78 -7.45
C ARG A 187 -17.17 12.98 -6.25
N ILE A 188 -17.28 11.98 -5.38
CA ILE A 188 -17.91 12.14 -4.07
C ILE A 188 -16.79 12.53 -3.11
N GLY A 189 -16.80 13.78 -2.63
CA GLY A 189 -15.79 14.29 -1.70
C GLY A 189 -15.97 13.69 -0.31
N LEU A 190 -15.09 12.76 0.08
CA LEU A 190 -15.14 12.07 1.38
C LEU A 190 -14.25 12.73 2.45
N ALA A 191 -13.80 13.97 2.26
CA ALA A 191 -12.95 14.67 3.22
C ALA A 191 -13.66 14.96 4.56
N ALA A 192 -14.95 15.29 4.52
CA ALA A 192 -15.72 15.66 5.71
C ALA A 192 -16.04 14.49 6.68
N PRO A 193 -16.47 13.30 6.23
CA PRO A 193 -16.77 12.20 7.15
C PRO A 193 -15.54 11.64 7.88
N VAL A 194 -14.36 11.66 7.26
CA VAL A 194 -13.13 11.09 7.85
C VAL A 194 -12.60 11.98 8.98
N LEU A 195 -12.61 13.30 8.80
CA LEU A 195 -12.21 14.26 9.83
C LEU A 195 -13.14 14.21 11.07
N LEU A 196 -14.45 14.03 10.85
CA LEU A 196 -15.43 13.89 11.92
C LEU A 196 -15.23 12.62 12.76
N LEU A 197 -14.89 11.49 12.13
CA LEU A 197 -14.65 10.22 12.83
C LEU A 197 -13.36 10.23 13.65
N VAL A 198 -12.30 10.86 13.14
CA VAL A 198 -11.03 11.02 13.90
C VAL A 198 -11.21 11.95 15.10
N GLY A 199 -11.95 13.06 14.93
CA GLY A 199 -12.25 13.99 16.04
C GLY A 199 -13.07 13.34 17.17
N ALA A 200 -14.08 12.55 16.81
CA ALA A 200 -14.92 11.86 17.81
C ALA A 200 -14.14 10.80 18.62
N GLY A 201 -13.19 10.11 17.99
CA GLY A 201 -12.34 9.12 18.67
C GLY A 201 -11.38 9.74 19.70
N VAL A 202 -10.85 10.93 19.43
CA VAL A 202 -9.97 11.65 20.36
C VAL A 202 -10.77 12.21 21.55
N ALA A 203 -11.98 12.73 21.30
CA ALA A 203 -12.84 13.27 22.36
C ALA A 203 -13.30 12.18 23.35
N ALA A 204 -13.57 10.96 22.87
CA ALA A 204 -14.00 9.84 23.72
C ALA A 204 -12.87 9.29 24.62
N TRP A 205 -11.60 9.52 24.26
CA TRP A 205 -10.45 9.10 25.07
C TRP A 205 -10.04 10.13 26.14
N ALA A 206 -10.46 11.39 25.96
CA ALA A 206 -10.10 12.51 26.82
C ALA A 206 -11.12 12.77 27.95
N THR A 207 -12.23 12.03 28.03
CA THR A 207 -13.16 12.17 29.14
C THR A 207 -12.59 11.50 30.39
N PRO A 208 -12.38 12.23 31.51
CA PRO A 208 -11.98 11.62 32.76
C PRO A 208 -13.06 10.61 33.17
N LYS A 209 -12.66 9.38 33.52
CA LYS A 209 -13.57 8.43 34.18
C LYS A 209 -14.06 9.13 35.45
N ALA A 210 -15.34 9.50 35.48
CA ALA A 210 -15.96 10.06 36.67
C ALA A 210 -15.85 9.02 37.80
N SER A 211 -15.00 9.29 38.78
CA SER A 211 -14.97 8.53 40.02
C SER A 211 -16.31 8.76 40.72
N PHE A 212 -17.11 7.71 40.86
CA PHE A 212 -18.26 7.72 41.75
C PHE A 212 -17.74 7.94 43.18
N ALA A 213 -17.89 9.16 43.69
CA ALA A 213 -17.71 9.42 45.11
C ALA A 213 -18.86 8.71 45.84
N SER A 214 -18.55 7.65 46.57
CA SER A 214 -19.48 7.02 47.50
C SER A 214 -19.73 8.00 48.65
N GLY A 215 -20.83 8.75 48.58
CA GLY A 215 -21.29 9.57 49.70
C GLY A 215 -21.74 8.65 50.85
N THR A 216 -20.92 8.51 51.89
CA THR A 216 -21.38 7.98 53.17
C THR A 216 -22.20 9.07 53.87
N GLU A 217 -23.51 9.00 53.69
CA GLU A 217 -24.47 9.81 54.42
C GLU A 217 -24.50 9.35 55.89
N SER A 218 -23.87 10.11 56.79
CA SER A 218 -23.96 9.87 58.23
C SER A 218 -25.35 10.30 58.72
N VAL A 219 -26.22 9.32 58.98
CA VAL A 219 -27.53 9.53 59.61
C VAL A 219 -27.33 10.11 61.01
N ARG A 220 -27.76 11.36 61.21
CA ARG A 220 -27.78 12.01 62.53
C ARG A 220 -29.07 11.58 63.24
N ILE A 221 -28.94 10.72 64.26
CA ILE A 221 -30.08 10.34 65.12
C ILE A 221 -30.43 11.55 66.00
N VAL A 222 -31.64 12.06 65.84
CA VAL A 222 -32.21 13.13 66.69
C VAL A 222 -32.77 12.47 67.95
N SER A 223 -32.15 12.74 69.10
CA SER A 223 -32.68 12.39 70.41
C SER A 223 -33.75 13.40 70.83
N TYR A 224 -34.97 12.93 71.11
CA TYR A 224 -36.03 13.73 71.73
C TYR A 224 -35.82 13.72 73.25
N SER A 225 -35.92 14.90 73.88
CA SER A 225 -36.05 15.06 75.34
C SER A 225 -37.49 15.39 75.70
#